data_AF-A0A3M1G7K7-F1
#
_entry.id   AF-A0A3M1G7K7-F1
#
_cell.length_a   1.000
_cell.length_b   1.000
_cell.length_c   1.000
_cell.angle_alpha   90.00
_cell.angle_beta   90.00
_cell.angle_gamma   90.00
#
_symmetry.space_group_name_H-M   'P 1'
#
loop_
_entity.id
_entity.type
_entity.pdbx_description
1 polymer ?
#
loop_
_entity_poly.entity_id
_entity_poly.type
_entity_poly.pdbx_seq_one_letter_code
_entity_poly.pdbx_strand_id
1 'polypeptide(L)' 'VVLAMGATVEGQTTAHYVAERLSHFDVTITRLAHGVPVGGELDYLDEGTLTQALKARRPLG' A
#
# COMPACT_ATOMS: atom_id res chain seq x y z
N VAL A 1 8.90 3.67 11.13
CA VAL A 1 8.11 2.42 11.26
C VAL A 1 7.52 2.06 9.91
N VAL A 2 7.71 0.81 9.45
CA VAL A 2 7.11 0.32 8.19
C VAL A 2 5.97 -0.62 8.53
N LEU A 3 4.75 -0.27 8.10
CA LEU A 3 3.56 -1.10 8.26
C LEU A 3 3.45 -2.07 7.09
N ALA A 4 3.65 -3.36 7.37
CA ALA A 4 3.77 -4.44 6.40
C ALA A 4 2.58 -5.43 6.43
N MET A 5 1.38 -4.94 6.74
CA MET A 5 0.18 -5.76 6.70
C MET A 5 -0.31 -5.97 5.27
N GLY A 6 -1.02 -7.08 5.06
CA GLY A 6 -1.58 -7.42 3.74
C GLY A 6 -2.59 -6.38 3.22
N ALA A 7 -2.84 -6.44 1.92
CA ALA A 7 -3.74 -5.56 1.17
C ALA A 7 -5.24 -5.85 1.40
N THR A 8 -5.61 -6.46 2.53
CA THR A 8 -7.01 -6.78 2.87
C THR A 8 -7.66 -5.61 3.61
N VAL A 9 -8.98 -5.64 3.73
CA VAL A 9 -9.74 -4.63 4.50
C VAL A 9 -9.27 -4.59 5.97
N GLU A 10 -9.02 -5.76 6.56
CA GLU A 10 -8.51 -5.89 7.92
C GLU A 10 -7.10 -5.30 8.02
N GLY A 11 -6.19 -5.64 7.10
CA GLY A 11 -4.84 -5.08 7.08
C GLY A 11 -4.83 -3.56 6.86
N GLN A 12 -5.78 -3.03 6.09
CA GLN A 12 -6.00 -1.60 5.94
C GLN A 12 -6.41 -0.93 7.24
N THR A 13 -7.43 -1.49 7.89
CA THR A 13 -7.98 -1.01 9.15
C THR A 13 -6.92 -1.04 10.25
N THR A 14 -6.18 -2.15 10.39
CA THR A 14 -5.14 -2.27 11.40
C THR A 14 -3.98 -1.28 11.16
N ALA A 15 -3.61 -0.97 9.90
CA ALA A 15 -2.57 0.03 9.66
C ALA A 15 -3.00 1.41 10.07
N HIS A 16 -4.24 1.76 9.75
CA HIS A 16 -4.79 3.05 10.14
C HIS A 16 -4.78 3.18 11.67
N TYR A 17 -5.25 2.14 12.37
CA TYR A 17 -5.23 2.10 13.82
C TYR A 17 -3.81 2.26 14.40
N VAL A 18 -2.83 1.49 13.92
CA VAL A 18 -1.46 1.58 14.41
C VAL A 18 -0.83 2.94 14.08
N ALA A 19 -1.10 3.50 12.90
CA ALA A 19 -0.60 4.81 12.51
C ALA A 19 -1.13 5.91 13.43
N GLU A 20 -2.41 5.87 13.77
CA GLU A 20 -3.04 6.81 14.71
C GLU A 20 -2.43 6.71 16.11
N ARG A 21 -2.21 5.48 16.61
CA ARG A 21 -1.57 5.25 17.92
C ARG A 21 -0.12 5.72 17.98
N LEU A 22 0.57 5.72 16.85
CA LEU A 22 1.95 6.16 16.72
C LEU A 22 2.08 7.66 16.35
N SER A 23 0.98 8.37 16.09
CA SER A 23 0.99 9.77 15.64
C SER A 23 1.65 10.75 16.61
N HIS A 24 1.72 10.42 17.89
CA HIS A 24 2.35 11.25 18.93
C HIS A 24 3.86 11.08 19.04
N PHE A 25 4.45 10.12 18.30
CA PHE A 25 5.89 9.90 18.30
C PHE A 25 6.51 10.57 17.08
N ASP A 26 7.71 11.11 17.24
CA ASP A 26 8.50 11.70 16.14
C ASP A 26 9.15 10.59 15.30
N VAL A 27 8.32 9.80 14.63
CA VAL A 27 8.76 8.70 13.76
C VAL A 27 8.03 8.76 12.43
N THR A 28 8.77 8.56 11.34
CA THR A 28 8.15 8.43 10.02
C THR A 28 7.42 7.09 9.92
N ILE A 29 6.12 7.14 9.69
CA ILE A 29 5.28 5.97 9.46
C ILE A 29 5.08 5.83 7.97
N THR A 30 5.42 4.66 7.42
CA THR A 30 5.26 4.34 6.01
C THR A 30 4.59 2.99 5.85
N ARG A 31 4.07 2.72 4.65
CA ARG A 31 3.42 1.46 4.29
C ARG A 31 4.11 0.87 3.07
N LEU A 32 4.08 -0.46 2.95
CA LEU A 32 4.43 -1.11 1.68
C LEU A 32 3.57 -0.58 0.53
N ALA A 33 4.21 -0.37 -0.62
CA ALA A 33 3.51 0.01 -1.82
C ALA A 33 2.56 -1.11 -2.26
N HIS A 34 1.44 -0.71 -2.86
CA HIS A 34 0.45 -1.62 -3.45
C HIS A 34 0.43 -1.37 -4.95
N GLY A 35 0.41 -2.43 -5.75
CA GLY A 35 0.43 -2.32 -7.21
C GLY A 35 0.77 -3.64 -7.89
N VAL A 36 1.14 -3.55 -9.16
CA VAL A 36 1.44 -4.71 -10.00
C VAL A 36 2.74 -5.40 -9.54
N PRO A 37 2.75 -6.72 -9.30
CA PRO A 37 3.97 -7.45 -8.98
C PRO A 37 4.92 -7.51 -10.19
N VAL A 38 6.23 -7.58 -9.91
CA VAL A 38 7.23 -7.78 -10.96
C VAL A 38 7.01 -9.14 -11.62
N GLY A 39 6.94 -9.16 -12.95
CA GLY A 39 6.72 -10.37 -13.73
C GLY A 39 5.27 -10.84 -13.80
N GLY A 40 4.31 -10.09 -13.24
CA GLY A 40 2.88 -10.34 -13.46
C GLY A 40 2.45 -9.80 -14.82
N GLU A 41 1.66 -10.58 -15.56
CA GLU A 41 1.03 -10.11 -16.79
C GLU A 41 -0.25 -9.33 -16.44
N LEU A 42 -0.50 -8.23 -17.15
CA LEU A 42 -1.66 -7.36 -16.89
C LEU A 42 -2.99 -8.10 -17.03
N ASP A 43 -3.05 -9.09 -17.93
CA ASP A 43 -4.25 -9.86 -18.25
C ASP A 43 -4.73 -10.73 -17.08
N TYR A 44 -3.86 -10.99 -16.09
CA TYR A 44 -4.17 -11.81 -14.92
C TYR A 44 -4.35 -11.00 -13.64
N LEU A 45 -4.34 -9.66 -13.71
CA LEU A 45 -4.51 -8.80 -12.55
C LEU A 45 -5.98 -8.44 -12.34
N ASP A 46 -6.38 -8.37 -11.07
CA ASP A 46 -7.69 -7.85 -10.71
C ASP A 46 -7.75 -6.32 -10.91
N GLU A 47 -8.97 -5.82 -11.10
CA GLU A 47 -9.25 -4.40 -11.29
C GLU A 47 -8.77 -3.53 -10.11
N GLY A 48 -8.80 -4.07 -8.90
CA GLY A 48 -8.34 -3.39 -7.70
C GLY A 48 -6.83 -3.14 -7.74
N THR A 49 -6.04 -4.15 -8.09
CA THR A 49 -4.59 -4.03 -8.27
C THR A 49 -4.23 -3.02 -9.36
N LEU A 50 -4.89 -3.09 -10.52
CA LEU A 50 -4.68 -2.12 -11.61
C LEU A 50 -5.02 -0.69 -11.18
N THR A 51 -6.14 -0.51 -10.49
CA THR A 51 -6.57 0.80 -9.96
C THR A 51 -5.54 1.37 -8.98
N GLN A 52 -5.01 0.55 -8.07
CA GLN A 52 -3.97 0.97 -7.13
C GLN A 52 -2.67 1.33 -7.85
N ALA A 53 -2.24 0.52 -8.81
CA ALA A 53 -1.05 0.80 -9.61
C ALA A 53 -1.17 2.10 -10.40
N LEU A 54 -2.33 2.36 -11.02
CA LEU A 54 -2.58 3.60 -11.76
C LEU A 54 -2.59 4.84 -10.87
N LYS A 55 -3.10 4.74 -9.63
CA LYS A 55 -3.05 5.81 -8.62
C LYS A 55 -1.63 6.05 -8.12
N ALA A 56 -0.85 4.98 -7.95
CA ALA A 56 0.52 5.04 -7.47
C ALA A 56 1.56 5.36 -8.56
N ARG A 57 1.13 5.49 -9.84
CA ARG A 57 2.04 5.76 -10.96
C ARG A 57 2.81 7.06 -10.71
N ARG A 58 4.11 7.03 -10.98
CA ARG A 58 4.99 8.19 -10.85
C ARG A 58 5.44 8.62 -12.25
N PRO A 59 5.57 9.92 -12.54
CA PRO A 59 6.19 10.35 -13.78
C PRO A 59 7.61 9.77 -13.87
N LEU A 60 8.03 9.50 -15.11
CA LEU A 60 9.44 9.23 -15.39
C LEU A 60 10.11 10.59 -15.60
N GLY A 61 10.91 11.02 -14.62
CA GLY A 61 11.57 12.33 -14.61
C GLY A 61 11.77 12.86 -13.21
#